data_AF-A0A966C487-F1
#
_entry.id   AF-A0A966C487-F1
#
_cell.length_a   1.000
_cell.length_b   1.000
_cell.length_c   1.000
_cell.angle_alpha   90.00
_cell.angle_beta   90.00
_cell.angle_gamma   90.00
#
_symmetry.space_group_name_H-M   'P 1'
#
loop_
_entity.id
_entity.type
_entity.pdbx_description
1 polymer ?
#
loop_
_entity_poly.entity_id
_entity_poly.type
_entity_poly.pdbx_seq_one_letter_code
_entity_poly.pdbx_strand_id
1 'polypeptide(L)' 'GYVGYEESGNITERVRHRPYSVILLDEIEKAHPEVFNILLQVLDSGHLTDAKGRKVNFRNTVIIMTSNIGAEHIDRMS' A
#
# COMPACT_ATOMS: atom_id res chain seq x y z
N GLY A 1 -22.49 -11.75 -3.74
CA GLY A 1 -21.14 -11.65 -4.30
C GLY A 1 -20.84 -10.19 -4.52
N TYR A 2 -19.80 -9.66 -3.87
CA TYR A 2 -19.40 -8.26 -3.98
C TYR A 2 -18.64 -8.07 -5.31
N VAL A 3 -18.98 -7.03 -6.07
CA VAL A 3 -18.23 -6.61 -7.25
C VAL A 3 -16.84 -6.17 -6.77
N GLY A 4 -15.77 -6.82 -7.26
CA GLY A 4 -14.38 -6.58 -6.85
C GLY A 4 -13.62 -7.79 -6.27
N TYR A 5 -14.30 -8.93 -6.04
CA TYR A 5 -13.67 -10.14 -5.50
C TYR A 5 -12.62 -10.78 -6.44
N GLU A 6 -12.64 -10.47 -7.74
CA GLU A 6 -11.63 -10.96 -8.70
C GLU A 6 -10.41 -10.04 -8.85
N GLU A 7 -10.48 -8.77 -8.41
CA GLU A 7 -9.37 -7.80 -8.47
C GLU A 7 -8.55 -7.72 -7.17
N SER A 8 -8.83 -8.59 -6.20
CA SER A 8 -7.97 -8.79 -5.03
C SER A 8 -6.63 -9.38 -5.47
N GLY A 9 -5.71 -8.56 -5.97
CA GLY A 9 -4.45 -9.09 -6.47
C GLY A 9 -3.49 -8.14 -7.14
N ASN A 10 -3.84 -6.90 -7.53
CA ASN A 10 -2.90 -6.14 -8.35
C ASN A 10 -1.54 -5.93 -7.64
N ILE A 11 -1.54 -5.45 -6.40
CA ILE A 11 -0.30 -5.23 -5.64
C ILE A 11 0.27 -6.54 -5.09
N THR A 12 -0.55 -7.38 -4.45
CA THR A 12 -0.09 -8.63 -3.82
C THR A 12 0.44 -9.64 -4.83
N GLU A 13 -0.18 -9.78 -6.01
CA GLU A 13 0.34 -10.64 -7.07
C GLU A 13 1.60 -10.06 -7.71
N ARG A 14 1.64 -8.74 -7.95
CA ARG A 14 2.84 -8.09 -8.50
C ARG A 14 4.04 -8.28 -7.60
N VAL A 15 3.88 -8.08 -6.29
CA VAL A 15 4.95 -8.29 -5.30
C VAL A 15 5.33 -9.78 -5.20
N ARG A 16 4.36 -10.69 -5.26
CA ARG A 16 4.63 -12.14 -5.26
C ARG A 16 5.49 -12.58 -6.46
N HIS A 17 5.23 -12.02 -7.63
CA HIS A 17 6.01 -12.29 -8.85
C HIS A 17 7.30 -11.48 -8.95
N ARG A 18 7.36 -10.29 -8.33
CA ARG A 18 8.49 -9.36 -8.33
C ARG A 18 8.72 -8.80 -6.91
N PRO A 19 9.36 -9.58 -6.03
CA PRO A 19 9.51 -9.21 -4.62
C PRO A 19 10.47 -8.05 -4.39
N TYR A 20 11.35 -7.76 -5.35
CA TYR A 20 12.19 -6.56 -5.36
C TYR A 20 11.48 -5.51 -6.21
N SER A 21 10.75 -4.62 -5.55
CA SER A 21 9.92 -3.63 -6.23
C SER A 21 9.84 -2.31 -5.47
N VAL A 22 9.45 -1.26 -6.19
CA VAL A 22 9.07 0.01 -5.61
C VAL A 22 7.57 0.18 -5.85
N ILE A 23 6.83 0.44 -4.78
CA ILE A 23 5.39 0.76 -4.83
C ILE A 23 5.25 2.24 -4.48
N LEU A 24 4.60 3.00 -5.36
CA LEU A 24 4.17 4.37 -5.08
C LEU A 24 2.68 4.37 -4.71
N LEU A 25 2.34 4.94 -3.57
CA LEU A 25 0.98 5.26 -3.17
C LEU A 25 0.84 6.78 -3.21
N ASP A 26 0.13 7.27 -4.23
CA ASP A 26 -0.08 8.70 -4.41
C ASP A 26 -1.34 9.19 -3.67
N GLU A 27 -1.30 10.44 -3.23
CA GLU A 27 -2.37 11.11 -2.48
C GLU A 27 -2.97 10.24 -1.35
N ILE A 28 -2.11 9.68 -0.49
CA ILE A 28 -2.52 8.68 0.52
C ILE A 28 -3.59 9.22 1.49
N GLU A 29 -3.69 10.55 1.65
CA GLU A 29 -4.75 11.19 2.44
C GLU A 29 -6.16 10.98 1.89
N LYS A 30 -6.30 10.65 0.60
CA LYS A 30 -7.60 10.36 -0.03
C LYS A 30 -7.99 8.89 0.13
N ALA A 31 -7.08 8.04 0.55
CA ALA A 31 -7.33 6.61 0.70
C ALA A 31 -8.35 6.33 1.81
N HIS A 32 -9.14 5.29 1.62
CA HIS A 32 -10.04 4.80 2.65
C HIS A 32 -9.22 4.33 3.88
N PRO A 33 -9.69 4.54 5.13
CA PRO A 33 -8.97 4.14 6.34
C PRO A 33 -8.44 2.70 6.36
N GLU A 34 -9.16 1.79 5.70
CA GLU A 34 -8.77 0.37 5.57
C GLU A 34 -7.42 0.16 4.85
N VAL A 35 -7.01 1.08 3.98
CA VAL A 35 -5.68 1.04 3.34
C VAL A 35 -4.58 1.15 4.38
N PHE A 36 -4.76 1.97 5.42
CA PHE A 36 -3.79 2.10 6.50
C PHE A 36 -3.69 0.82 7.32
N ASN A 37 -4.79 0.09 7.56
CA ASN A 37 -4.73 -1.20 8.26
C ASN A 37 -3.84 -2.21 7.53
N ILE A 38 -3.99 -2.28 6.20
CA ILE A 38 -3.15 -3.11 5.34
C ILE A 38 -1.69 -2.67 5.40
N LEU A 39 -1.43 -1.36 5.32
CA LEU A 39 -0.07 -0.82 5.40
C LEU A 39 0.57 -1.08 6.76
N LEU A 40 -0.16 -0.92 7.86
CA LEU A 40 0.31 -1.23 9.20
C LEU A 40 0.73 -2.70 9.32
N GLN A 41 -0.07 -3.62 8.77
CA GLN A 41 0.30 -5.04 8.74
C GLN A 41 1.62 -5.29 7.99
N VAL A 42 1.83 -4.61 6.86
CA VAL A 42 3.04 -4.70 6.06
C VAL A 42 4.24 -4.07 6.77
N LEU A 43 4.07 -2.90 7.37
CA LEU A 43 5.14 -2.18 8.07
C LEU A 43 5.57 -2.89 9.37
N ASP A 44 4.64 -3.55 10.05
CA ASP A 44 4.93 -4.31 11.27
C ASP A 44 5.59 -5.67 10.95
N SER A 45 4.91 -6.52 10.16
CA SER A 45 5.33 -7.91 9.96
C SER A 45 6.19 -8.14 8.72
N GLY A 46 6.25 -7.17 7.81
CA GLY A 46 6.83 -7.33 6.47
C GLY A 46 6.01 -8.22 5.54
N HIS A 47 4.78 -8.58 5.91
CA HIS A 47 3.94 -9.50 5.15
C HIS A 47 2.48 -9.03 5.11
N LEU A 48 1.79 -9.44 4.04
CA LEU A 48 0.35 -9.26 3.90
C LEU A 48 -0.30 -10.58 3.53
N THR A 49 -1.42 -10.90 4.16
CA THR A 49 -2.24 -12.04 3.75
C THR A 49 -3.31 -11.54 2.80
N ASP A 50 -3.34 -12.06 1.58
CA ASP A 50 -4.37 -11.69 0.61
C ASP A 50 -5.74 -12.33 0.92
N ALA A 51 -6.77 -11.92 0.18
CA ALA A 51 -8.13 -12.45 0.34
C ALA A 51 -8.27 -13.96 0.08
N LYS A 52 -7.26 -14.61 -0.54
CA LYS A 52 -7.20 -16.05 -0.77
C LYS A 52 -6.40 -16.78 0.31
N GLY A 53 -6.00 -16.08 1.38
CA GLY A 53 -5.23 -16.63 2.50
C GLY A 53 -3.74 -16.81 2.21
N ARG A 54 -3.22 -16.27 1.11
CA ARG A 54 -1.81 -16.42 0.73
C ARG A 54 -0.99 -15.32 1.38
N LYS A 55 0.11 -15.71 2.03
CA LYS A 55 1.06 -14.77 2.63
C LYS A 55 2.05 -14.26 1.58
N VAL A 56 2.07 -12.95 1.38
CA VAL A 56 2.98 -12.25 0.46
C VAL A 56 4.02 -11.51 1.28
N ASN A 57 5.29 -11.61 0.87
CA ASN A 57 6.42 -10.98 1.54
C ASN A 57 6.76 -9.63 0.88
N PHE A 58 6.79 -8.57 1.68
CA PHE A 58 7.08 -7.19 1.28
C PHE A 58 8.44 -6.69 1.79
N ARG A 59 9.24 -7.52 2.47
CA ARG A 59 10.52 -7.10 3.08
C ARG A 59 11.55 -6.55 2.09
N ASN A 60 11.42 -6.87 0.81
CA ASN A 60 12.30 -6.41 -0.27
C ASN A 60 11.61 -5.36 -1.16
N THR A 61 10.45 -4.87 -0.74
CA THR A 61 9.66 -3.87 -1.43
C THR A 61 9.81 -2.53 -0.74
N VAL A 62 10.21 -1.51 -1.49
CA VAL A 62 10.20 -0.12 -1.00
C VAL A 62 8.81 0.46 -1.25
N ILE A 63 8.16 0.93 -0.20
CA ILE A 63 6.88 1.63 -0.30
C ILE A 63 7.14 3.13 -0.13
N ILE A 64 6.78 3.89 -1.15
CA ILE A 64 6.84 5.35 -1.16
C ILE A 64 5.40 5.86 -1.11
N MET A 65 5.14 6.79 -0.19
CA MET A 65 3.84 7.44 -0.06
C MET A 65 4.02 8.94 -0.26
N THR A 66 3.11 9.57 -1.00
CA THR A 66 3.03 11.02 -1.15
C THR A 66 1.73 11.53 -0.56
N SER A 67 1.75 12.75 -0.04
CA SER A 67 0.56 13.41 0.49
C SER A 67 0.60 14.91 0.25
N ASN A 68 -0.55 15.47 -0.12
CA ASN A 68 -0.69 16.92 -0.35
C ASN A 68 -1.10 17.69 0.91
N ILE A 69 -1.34 17.04 2.06
CA ILE A 69 -1.76 17.71 3.32
C ILE A 69 -0.77 18.80 3.75
N GLY A 70 0.53 18.60 3.51
CA GLY A 70 1.58 19.53 3.94
C GLY A 70 1.80 20.73 3.03
N ALA A 71 1.17 20.79 1.85
CA ALA A 71 1.48 21.81 0.84
C ALA A 71 1.24 23.24 1.35
N GLU A 72 0.13 23.48 2.08
CA GLU A 72 -0.17 24.79 2.66
C GLU A 72 0.80 25.22 3.77
N HIS A 73 1.44 24.27 4.45
CA HIS A 73 2.40 24.57 5.53
C HIS A 73 3.77 24.92 4.97
N ILE A 74 4.16 24.27 3.86
CA ILE A 74 5.41 24.55 3.14
C ILE A 74 5.35 25.94 2.50
N ASP A 75 4.21 26.32 1.92
CA ASP A 75 4.01 27.63 1.29
C ASP A 75 4.15 28.78 2.32
N ARG A 76 3.71 28.58 3.56
CA ARG A 76 3.85 29.57 4.65
C ARG A 76 5.26 29.72 5.23
N MET A 77 6.17 28.80 4.92
CA MET A 77 7.57 28.86 5.36
C MET A 77 8.50 29.49 4.31
N SER A 78 7.96 29.81 3.13
CA SER A 78 8.66 30.40 1.99
C SER A 78 8.51 31.92 1.97
#